data_AF-A0A2V6P694-F1
#
_entry.id   AF-A0A2V6P694-F1
#
_cell.length_a   1.000
_cell.length_b   1.000
_cell.length_c   1.000
_cell.angle_alpha   90.00
_cell.angle_beta   90.00
_cell.angle_gamma   90.00
#
_symmetry.space_group_name_H-M   'P 1'
#
loop_
_entity.id
_entity.type
_entity.pdbx_description
1 polymer ?
#
loop_
_entity_poly.entity_id
_entity_poly.type
_entity_poly.pdbx_seq_one_letter_code
_entity_poly.pdbx_strand_id
1 'polypeptide(L)'
;MIFLCFFFSGASSLVSGLVWLRVLALILGDTVSATTAVLAAILTGLALGGVLVGRIADRRPDPVLLYGALASATGVWGALIPSLLPAFARVSLGLGVSNYGFGLIRFGLVLLLLLPATAATGGMLPLLARAAGGGGAGVASRVGRLWAVNTLGAALGVAAAGYVSLPALGATATLYVAAALSVAVGLAAMVVGGRAGGAGAARFGPGGASGTREPARTRGPREGEGAPRSPVALALLSAIGLGAAAAMVYGRAWARVLALIIGNSTYAFTAM
;
A
#
# COMPACT_ATOMS: atom_id res chain seq x y z
N MET A 1 -15.53 -14.12 -1.31
CA MET A 1 -15.47 -12.84 -0.54
C MET A 1 -14.05 -12.31 -0.37
N ILE A 2 -13.11 -13.08 0.19
CA ILE A 2 -11.71 -12.60 0.39
C ILE A 2 -11.05 -12.19 -0.93
N PHE A 3 -11.11 -13.02 -1.99
CA PHE A 3 -10.57 -12.65 -3.31
C PHE A 3 -11.14 -11.34 -3.86
N LEU A 4 -12.44 -11.08 -3.64
CA LEU A 4 -13.09 -9.84 -4.09
C LEU A 4 -12.57 -8.62 -3.31
N CYS A 5 -12.36 -8.77 -2.00
CA CYS A 5 -11.73 -7.73 -1.18
C CYS A 5 -10.30 -7.43 -1.67
N PHE A 6 -9.54 -8.47 -2.03
CA PHE A 6 -8.19 -8.34 -2.58
C PHE A 6 -8.16 -7.64 -3.93
N PHE A 7 -9.09 -7.99 -4.81
CA PHE A 7 -9.27 -7.35 -6.10
C PHE A 7 -9.55 -5.85 -5.95
N PHE A 8 -10.57 -5.50 -5.16
CA PHE A 8 -10.96 -4.10 -4.96
C PHE A 8 -9.93 -3.29 -4.16
N SER A 9 -9.20 -3.92 -3.23
CA SER A 9 -8.07 -3.30 -2.55
C SER A 9 -6.96 -2.92 -3.53
N GLY A 10 -6.64 -3.80 -4.48
CA GLY A 10 -5.65 -3.53 -5.52
C GLY A 10 -6.11 -2.41 -6.45
N ALA A 11 -7.37 -2.49 -6.90
CA ALA A 11 -7.99 -1.47 -7.73
C ALA A 11 -7.96 -0.09 -7.03
N SER A 12 -8.49 0.03 -5.81
CA SER A 12 -8.55 1.31 -5.10
C SER A 12 -7.17 1.93 -4.87
N SER A 13 -6.17 1.10 -4.54
CA SER A 13 -4.83 1.58 -4.21
C SER A 13 -4.13 2.17 -5.42
N LEU A 14 -4.20 1.48 -6.57
CA LEU A 14 -3.53 1.98 -7.78
C LEU A 14 -4.33 3.06 -8.50
N VAL A 15 -5.67 3.03 -8.43
CA VAL A 15 -6.50 4.18 -8.87
C VAL A 15 -6.09 5.43 -8.10
N SER A 16 -6.00 5.36 -6.77
CA SER A 16 -5.59 6.50 -5.94
C SER A 16 -4.19 6.97 -6.33
N GLY A 17 -3.24 6.03 -6.48
CA GLY A 17 -1.88 6.32 -6.92
C GLY A 17 -1.84 7.05 -8.26
N LEU A 18 -2.56 6.56 -9.28
CA LEU A 18 -2.66 7.18 -10.60
C LEU A 18 -3.21 8.61 -10.52
N VAL A 19 -4.32 8.81 -9.79
CA VAL A 19 -4.95 10.13 -9.70
C VAL A 19 -4.08 11.10 -8.91
N TRP A 20 -3.43 10.68 -7.82
CA TRP A 20 -2.47 11.51 -7.09
C TRP A 20 -1.32 11.96 -7.98
N LEU A 21 -0.77 11.05 -8.78
CA LEU A 21 0.31 11.34 -9.72
C LEU A 21 -0.12 12.43 -10.73
N ARG A 22 -1.33 12.30 -11.29
CA ARG A 22 -1.89 13.28 -12.22
C ARG A 22 -2.10 14.63 -11.56
N VAL A 23 -2.75 14.68 -10.40
CA VAL A 23 -3.10 15.94 -9.74
C VAL A 23 -1.87 16.67 -9.22
N LEU A 24 -0.91 15.94 -8.65
CA LEU A 24 0.34 16.54 -8.18
C LEU A 24 1.22 17.00 -9.34
N ALA A 25 1.22 16.31 -10.49
CA ALA A 25 1.89 16.80 -11.68
C ALA A 25 1.34 18.15 -12.16
N LEU A 26 0.03 18.36 -12.06
CA LEU A 26 -0.60 19.64 -12.41
C LEU A 26 -0.20 20.75 -11.42
N ILE A 27 -0.14 20.45 -10.11
CA ILE A 27 0.20 21.45 -9.09
C ILE A 27 1.70 21.80 -9.11
N LEU A 28 2.57 20.81 -9.28
CA LEU A 28 4.01 21.03 -9.31
C LEU A 28 4.48 21.65 -10.63
N GLY A 29 3.69 21.53 -11.71
CA GLY A 29 4.02 22.04 -13.04
C GLY A 29 5.11 21.25 -13.77
N ASP A 30 5.75 20.29 -13.09
CA ASP A 30 6.74 19.38 -13.65
C ASP A 30 6.35 17.93 -13.38
N THR A 31 6.07 17.22 -14.46
CA THR A 31 5.72 15.79 -14.44
C THR A 31 6.84 14.93 -13.89
N VAL A 32 8.12 15.31 -14.08
CA VAL A 32 9.26 14.53 -13.60
C VAL A 32 9.33 14.60 -12.09
N SER A 33 9.31 15.82 -11.53
CA SER A 33 9.32 16.05 -10.07
C SER A 33 8.10 15.46 -9.37
N ALA A 34 6.91 15.53 -9.98
CA ALA A 34 5.73 14.90 -9.39
C ALA A 34 5.83 13.37 -9.41
N THR A 35 6.23 12.79 -10.55
CA THR A 35 6.39 11.34 -10.66
C THR A 35 7.48 10.82 -9.73
N THR A 36 8.59 11.54 -9.53
CA THR A 36 9.62 11.17 -8.53
C THR A 36 9.09 11.23 -7.12
N ALA A 37 8.44 12.32 -6.73
CA ALA A 37 7.96 12.50 -5.37
C ALA A 37 6.86 11.49 -5.00
N VAL A 38 5.89 11.26 -5.88
CA VAL A 38 4.78 10.33 -5.63
C VAL A 38 5.29 8.90 -5.54
N LEU A 39 6.13 8.49 -6.48
CA LEU A 39 6.70 7.14 -6.48
C LEU A 39 7.62 6.91 -5.28
N ALA A 40 8.44 7.90 -4.90
CA ALA A 40 9.23 7.84 -3.69
C ALA A 40 8.32 7.69 -2.45
N ALA A 41 7.26 8.48 -2.33
CA ALA A 41 6.31 8.38 -1.22
C ALA A 41 5.59 7.01 -1.17
N ILE A 42 5.24 6.44 -2.32
CA ILE A 42 4.66 5.09 -2.41
C ILE A 42 5.66 4.04 -1.94
N LEU A 43 6.88 4.02 -2.49
CA LEU A 43 7.90 3.03 -2.13
C LEU A 43 8.38 3.17 -0.68
N THR A 44 8.65 4.39 -0.22
CA THR A 44 9.04 4.67 1.15
C THR A 44 7.93 4.29 2.11
N GLY A 45 6.67 4.62 1.80
CA GLY A 45 5.52 4.18 2.57
C GLY A 45 5.42 2.66 2.61
N LEU A 46 5.47 1.98 1.47
CA LEU A 46 5.42 0.51 1.41
C LEU A 46 6.49 -0.13 2.31
N ALA A 47 7.73 0.35 2.22
CA ALA A 47 8.85 -0.14 3.03
C ALA A 47 8.65 0.13 4.54
N LEU A 48 8.33 1.38 4.91
CA LEU A 48 8.09 1.76 6.31
C LEU A 48 6.90 1.00 6.89
N GLY A 49 5.80 0.92 6.15
CA GLY A 49 4.60 0.19 6.51
C GLY A 49 4.87 -1.28 6.75
N GLY A 50 5.59 -1.94 5.84
CA GLY A 50 5.96 -3.35 5.96
C GLY A 50 6.75 -3.64 7.24
N VAL A 51 7.71 -2.77 7.58
CA VAL A 51 8.54 -2.93 8.80
C VAL A 51 7.74 -2.61 10.07
N LEU A 52 7.06 -1.46 10.11
CA LEU A 52 6.34 -1.00 11.29
C LEU A 52 5.17 -1.91 11.61
N VAL A 53 4.34 -2.21 10.61
CA VAL A 53 3.17 -3.07 10.78
C VAL A 53 3.57 -4.53 10.93
N GLY A 54 4.66 -5.00 10.30
CA GLY A 54 5.18 -6.35 10.55
C GLY A 54 5.48 -6.58 12.04
N ARG A 55 6.19 -5.64 12.69
CA ARG A 55 6.46 -5.71 14.14
C ARG A 55 5.21 -5.65 15.01
N ILE A 56 4.20 -4.90 14.57
CA ILE A 56 2.91 -4.82 15.28
C ILE A 56 2.10 -6.12 15.08
N ALA A 57 2.12 -6.67 13.87
CA ALA A 57 1.41 -7.89 13.48
C ALA A 57 1.90 -9.10 14.28
N ASP A 58 3.21 -9.19 14.55
CA ASP A 58 3.78 -10.27 15.36
C ASP A 58 3.26 -10.29 16.80
N ARG A 59 2.86 -9.12 17.32
CA ARG A 59 2.37 -8.93 18.69
C ARG A 59 0.85 -8.94 18.82
N ARG A 60 0.11 -8.98 17.71
CA ARG A 60 -1.35 -8.88 17.70
C ARG A 60 -1.99 -10.24 17.42
N PRO A 61 -3.05 -10.62 18.16
CA PRO A 61 -3.73 -11.90 17.94
C PRO A 61 -4.58 -11.91 16.66
N ASP A 62 -5.11 -10.76 16.22
CA ASP A 62 -6.07 -10.66 15.11
C ASP A 62 -5.52 -9.85 13.91
N PRO A 63 -4.71 -10.45 13.03
CA PRO A 63 -4.11 -9.76 11.88
C PRO A 63 -5.17 -9.28 10.86
N VAL A 64 -6.33 -9.95 10.79
CA VAL A 64 -7.41 -9.59 9.86
C VAL A 64 -8.13 -8.29 10.27
N LEU A 65 -8.34 -8.08 11.57
CA LEU A 65 -8.92 -6.84 12.08
C LEU A 65 -7.98 -5.65 11.84
N LEU A 66 -6.68 -5.83 12.08
CA LEU A 66 -5.68 -4.81 11.80
C LEU A 66 -5.57 -4.52 10.30
N TYR A 67 -5.69 -5.53 9.43
CA TYR A 67 -5.77 -5.33 7.98
C TYR A 67 -6.98 -4.45 7.62
N GLY A 68 -8.15 -4.76 8.18
CA GLY A 68 -9.36 -3.98 7.95
C GLY A 68 -9.23 -2.53 8.43
N ALA A 69 -8.57 -2.31 9.57
CA ALA A 69 -8.29 -0.97 10.11
C ALA A 69 -7.37 -0.16 9.20
N LEU A 70 -6.29 -0.77 8.71
CA LEU A 70 -5.37 -0.11 7.78
C LEU A 70 -6.04 0.20 6.45
N ALA A 71 -6.83 -0.73 5.89
CA ALA A 71 -7.58 -0.48 4.65
C ALA A 71 -8.59 0.67 4.82
N SER A 72 -9.31 0.69 5.94
CA SER A 72 -10.24 1.79 6.24
C SER A 72 -9.50 3.12 6.41
N ALA A 73 -8.37 3.13 7.11
CA ALA A 73 -7.54 4.32 7.29
C ALA A 73 -7.00 4.86 5.96
N THR A 74 -6.54 3.98 5.05
CA THR A 74 -6.13 4.37 3.70
C THR A 74 -7.26 5.05 2.95
N GLY A 75 -8.47 4.49 2.99
CA GLY A 75 -9.64 5.08 2.34
C GLY A 75 -10.04 6.43 2.93
N VAL A 76 -10.11 6.54 4.27
CA VAL A 76 -10.43 7.80 4.96
C VAL A 76 -9.39 8.88 4.66
N TRP A 77 -8.10 8.55 4.70
CA TRP A 77 -7.03 9.48 4.33
C TRP A 77 -7.12 9.88 2.86
N GLY A 78 -7.40 8.91 1.97
CA GLY A 78 -7.63 9.15 0.55
C GLY A 78 -8.77 10.13 0.27
N ALA A 79 -9.87 10.04 1.03
CA ALA A 79 -10.99 10.98 0.95
C ALA A 79 -10.65 12.38 1.49
N LEU A 80 -9.68 12.49 2.40
CA LEU A 80 -9.24 13.77 2.95
C LEU A 80 -8.30 14.52 1.99
N ILE A 81 -7.51 13.81 1.19
CA ILE A 81 -6.54 14.41 0.26
C ILE A 81 -7.15 15.49 -0.65
N PRO A 82 -8.31 15.28 -1.32
CA PRO A 82 -8.97 16.32 -2.10
C PRO A 82 -9.14 17.66 -1.38
N SER A 83 -9.49 17.63 -0.09
CA SER A 83 -9.68 18.84 0.72
C SER A 83 -8.35 19.49 1.12
N LEU A 84 -7.27 18.73 1.19
CA LEU A 84 -5.92 19.21 1.49
C LEU A 84 -5.21 19.79 0.26
N LEU A 85 -5.59 19.37 -0.94
CA LEU A 85 -4.94 19.79 -2.19
C LEU A 85 -4.93 21.32 -2.42
N PRO A 86 -6.00 22.10 -2.15
CA PRO A 86 -5.96 23.55 -2.28
C PRO A 86 -4.95 24.21 -1.32
N ALA A 87 -4.84 23.72 -0.08
CA ALA A 87 -3.85 24.21 0.87
C ALA A 87 -2.43 23.85 0.42
N PHE A 88 -2.23 22.60 -0.02
CA PHE A 88 -0.97 22.14 -0.60
C PHE A 88 -0.57 22.97 -1.82
N ALA A 89 -1.50 23.30 -2.70
CA ALA A 89 -1.25 24.12 -3.89
C ALA A 89 -0.86 25.55 -3.52
N ARG A 90 -1.56 26.20 -2.56
CA ARG A 90 -1.21 27.54 -2.08
C ARG A 90 0.21 27.61 -1.50
N VAL A 91 0.57 26.65 -0.65
CA VAL A 91 1.92 26.56 -0.08
C VAL A 91 2.94 26.30 -1.20
N SER A 92 2.66 25.34 -2.08
CA SER A 92 3.58 24.96 -3.15
C SER A 92 3.83 26.11 -4.13
N LEU A 93 2.79 26.84 -4.53
CA LEU A 93 2.90 27.98 -5.44
C LEU A 93 3.57 29.19 -4.76
N GLY A 94 3.29 29.42 -3.47
CA GLY A 94 3.93 30.47 -2.67
C GLY A 94 5.44 30.29 -2.52
N LEU A 95 5.95 29.05 -2.63
CA LEU A 95 7.38 28.77 -2.62
C LEU A 95 8.10 29.18 -3.93
N GLY A 96 7.41 29.58 -5.01
CA GLY A 96 8.06 30.01 -6.26
C GLY A 96 8.70 28.88 -7.08
N VAL A 97 8.94 29.10 -8.39
CA VAL A 97 9.29 28.02 -9.35
C VAL A 97 10.79 27.82 -9.61
N SER A 98 11.67 28.72 -9.14
CA SER A 98 13.03 28.86 -9.70
C SER A 98 14.20 28.38 -8.83
N ASN A 99 13.96 27.86 -7.61
CA ASN A 99 15.05 27.47 -6.70
C ASN A 99 15.04 25.96 -6.41
N TYR A 100 16.17 25.28 -6.60
CA TYR A 100 16.35 23.86 -6.26
C TYR A 100 15.96 23.54 -4.81
N GLY A 101 16.16 24.48 -3.87
CA GLY A 101 15.74 24.33 -2.47
C GLY A 101 14.22 24.19 -2.30
N PHE A 102 13.43 24.90 -3.10
CA PHE A 102 11.96 24.80 -3.06
C PHE A 102 11.45 23.48 -3.67
N GLY A 103 12.20 22.92 -4.63
CA GLY A 103 11.94 21.57 -5.15
C GLY A 103 12.02 20.51 -4.06
N LEU A 104 13.03 20.58 -3.19
CA LEU A 104 13.19 19.64 -2.07
C LEU A 104 12.08 19.77 -1.03
N ILE A 105 11.64 21.00 -0.72
CA ILE A 105 10.51 21.24 0.19
C ILE A 105 9.22 20.66 -0.40
N ARG A 106 8.92 20.93 -1.68
CA ARG A 106 7.75 20.36 -2.37
C ARG A 106 7.79 18.84 -2.38
N PHE A 107 8.95 18.23 -2.63
CA PHE A 107 9.15 16.79 -2.52
C PHE A 107 8.81 16.27 -1.12
N GLY A 108 9.34 16.92 -0.08
CA GLY A 108 9.03 16.60 1.32
C GLY A 108 7.53 16.71 1.65
N LEU A 109 6.85 17.73 1.12
CA LEU A 109 5.40 17.92 1.30
C LEU A 109 4.59 16.81 0.62
N VAL A 110 4.97 16.38 -0.59
CA VAL A 110 4.33 15.23 -1.27
C VAL A 110 4.52 13.96 -0.45
N LEU A 111 5.74 13.73 0.05
CA LEU A 111 6.02 12.59 0.93
C LEU A 111 5.10 12.64 2.14
N LEU A 112 5.07 13.76 2.87
CA LEU A 112 4.24 13.93 4.07
C LEU A 112 2.75 13.70 3.79
N LEU A 113 2.25 14.19 2.65
CA LEU A 113 0.84 14.06 2.25
C LEU A 113 0.46 12.59 1.98
N LEU A 114 1.33 11.84 1.31
CA LEU A 114 1.02 10.48 0.85
C LEU A 114 1.47 9.37 1.81
N LEU A 115 2.48 9.63 2.66
CA LEU A 115 3.07 8.65 3.56
C LEU A 115 2.04 7.89 4.40
N PRO A 116 1.02 8.53 5.01
CA PRO A 116 0.09 7.82 5.88
C PRO A 116 -0.68 6.71 5.13
N ALA A 117 -1.20 7.02 3.94
CA ALA A 117 -1.92 6.05 3.12
C ALA A 117 -0.99 4.99 2.52
N THR A 118 0.20 5.37 2.06
CA THR A 118 1.15 4.44 1.44
C THR A 118 1.78 3.51 2.48
N ALA A 119 2.03 3.99 3.69
CA ALA A 119 2.49 3.17 4.81
C ALA A 119 1.41 2.20 5.31
N ALA A 120 0.15 2.65 5.43
CA ALA A 120 -0.96 1.76 5.75
C ALA A 120 -1.09 0.62 4.72
N THR A 121 -0.94 0.94 3.44
CA THR A 121 -0.95 -0.05 2.34
C THR A 121 0.26 -1.00 2.42
N GLY A 122 1.45 -0.49 2.74
CA GLY A 122 2.66 -1.32 2.94
C GLY A 122 2.54 -2.36 4.04
N GLY A 123 1.80 -2.03 5.10
CA GLY A 123 1.57 -2.92 6.23
C GLY A 123 0.63 -4.09 5.95
N MET A 124 -0.10 -4.09 4.83
CA MET A 124 -1.09 -5.10 4.52
C MET A 124 -0.47 -6.47 4.20
N LEU A 125 0.70 -6.51 3.56
CA LEU A 125 1.36 -7.74 3.14
C LEU A 125 1.85 -8.61 4.34
N PRO A 126 2.54 -8.04 5.36
CA PRO A 126 2.87 -8.79 6.57
C PRO A 126 1.64 -9.40 7.27
N LEU A 127 0.52 -8.66 7.33
CA LEU A 127 -0.72 -9.11 7.95
C LEU A 127 -1.32 -10.30 7.20
N LEU A 128 -1.21 -10.32 5.88
CA LEU A 128 -1.67 -11.44 5.05
C LEU A 128 -0.83 -12.69 5.24
N ALA A 129 0.50 -12.54 5.24
CA ALA A 129 1.40 -13.65 5.47
C ALA A 129 1.13 -14.30 6.84
N ARG A 130 0.85 -13.46 7.86
CA ARG A 130 0.46 -13.91 9.20
C ARG A 130 -0.90 -14.61 9.19
N ALA A 131 -1.92 -13.99 8.60
CA ALA A 131 -3.27 -14.56 8.51
C ALA A 131 -3.32 -15.88 7.71
N ALA A 132 -2.41 -16.07 6.76
CA ALA A 132 -2.28 -17.30 5.98
C ALA A 132 -1.59 -18.46 6.74
N GLY A 133 -1.11 -18.23 7.97
CA GLY A 133 -0.65 -19.30 8.87
C GLY A 133 0.86 -19.55 8.93
N GLY A 134 1.70 -18.58 8.54
CA GLY A 134 3.14 -18.55 8.85
C GLY A 134 3.96 -19.81 8.50
N GLY A 135 4.60 -19.85 7.33
CA GLY A 135 5.72 -20.77 7.05
C GLY A 135 5.40 -22.17 6.49
N GLY A 136 4.13 -22.56 6.35
CA GLY A 136 3.76 -23.85 5.73
C GLY A 136 3.86 -23.84 4.19
N ALA A 137 4.09 -25.00 3.58
CA ALA A 137 4.22 -25.17 2.11
C ALA A 137 3.01 -24.62 1.30
N GLY A 138 1.80 -24.60 1.89
CA GLY A 138 0.59 -24.03 1.27
C GLY A 138 0.37 -22.53 1.49
N VAL A 139 1.22 -21.85 2.25
CA VAL A 139 1.12 -20.41 2.55
C VAL A 139 1.52 -19.59 1.33
N ALA A 140 2.68 -19.90 0.73
CA ALA A 140 3.19 -19.20 -0.44
C ALA A 140 2.21 -19.25 -1.63
N SER A 141 1.61 -20.41 -1.90
CA SER A 141 0.60 -20.57 -2.97
C SER A 141 -0.68 -19.76 -2.70
N ARG A 142 -1.16 -19.70 -1.45
CA ARG A 142 -2.35 -18.90 -1.10
C ARG A 142 -2.08 -17.41 -1.18
N VAL A 143 -0.96 -16.95 -0.62
CA VAL A 143 -0.52 -15.54 -0.72
C VAL A 143 -0.31 -15.15 -2.17
N GLY A 144 0.32 -16.01 -2.97
CA GLY A 144 0.53 -15.80 -4.41
C GLY A 144 -0.78 -15.64 -5.19
N ARG A 145 -1.79 -16.50 -4.94
CA ARG A 145 -3.11 -16.36 -5.58
C ARG A 145 -3.84 -15.08 -5.18
N LEU A 146 -3.80 -14.71 -3.89
CA LEU A 146 -4.40 -13.47 -3.41
C LEU A 146 -3.71 -12.25 -4.03
N TRP A 147 -2.39 -12.31 -4.17
CA TRP A 147 -1.62 -11.24 -4.81
C TRP A 147 -1.89 -11.16 -6.32
N ALA A 148 -2.00 -12.28 -7.02
CA ALA A 148 -2.38 -12.28 -8.43
C ALA A 148 -3.74 -11.60 -8.68
N VAL A 149 -4.74 -11.88 -7.83
CA VAL A 149 -6.05 -11.24 -7.90
C VAL A 149 -5.99 -9.75 -7.55
N ASN A 150 -5.15 -9.37 -6.58
CA ASN A 150 -4.90 -7.97 -6.25
C ASN A 150 -4.25 -7.20 -7.41
N THR A 151 -3.23 -7.78 -8.04
CA THR A 151 -2.57 -7.19 -9.21
C THR A 151 -3.51 -7.09 -10.41
N LEU A 152 -4.37 -8.09 -10.63
CA LEU A 152 -5.40 -8.02 -11.68
C LEU A 152 -6.38 -6.88 -11.40
N GLY A 153 -6.85 -6.74 -10.16
CA GLY A 153 -7.70 -5.63 -9.75
C GLY A 153 -7.03 -4.28 -9.91
N ALA A 154 -5.74 -4.18 -9.57
CA ALA A 154 -4.93 -3.00 -9.79
C ALA A 154 -4.86 -2.62 -11.28
N ALA A 155 -4.53 -3.57 -12.15
CA ALA A 155 -4.43 -3.34 -13.60
C ALA A 155 -5.76 -2.87 -14.20
N LEU A 156 -6.85 -3.58 -13.90
CA LEU A 156 -8.19 -3.21 -14.38
C LEU A 156 -8.66 -1.88 -13.76
N GLY A 157 -8.32 -1.63 -12.50
CA GLY A 157 -8.63 -0.37 -11.82
C GLY A 157 -7.93 0.82 -12.47
N VAL A 158 -6.62 0.72 -12.73
CA VAL A 158 -5.85 1.77 -13.42
C VAL A 158 -6.40 2.03 -14.82
N ALA A 159 -6.68 0.96 -15.59
CA ALA A 159 -7.29 1.09 -16.91
C ALA A 159 -8.66 1.80 -16.83
N ALA A 160 -9.54 1.36 -15.93
CA ALA A 160 -10.85 1.99 -15.72
C ALA A 160 -10.72 3.44 -15.23
N ALA A 161 -9.72 3.76 -14.41
CA ALA A 161 -9.49 5.13 -13.95
C ALA A 161 -8.99 6.03 -15.07
N GLY A 162 -7.97 5.62 -15.82
CA GLY A 162 -7.38 6.44 -16.89
C GLY A 162 -8.29 6.64 -18.09
N TYR A 163 -9.02 5.59 -18.51
CA TYR A 163 -9.84 5.63 -19.73
C TYR A 163 -11.32 5.98 -19.49
N VAL A 164 -11.86 5.74 -18.29
CA VAL A 164 -13.30 5.92 -18.02
C VAL A 164 -13.54 6.93 -16.90
N SER A 165 -13.00 6.68 -15.69
CA SER A 165 -13.36 7.46 -14.50
C SER A 165 -12.81 8.89 -14.55
N LEU A 166 -11.55 9.06 -14.96
CA LEU A 166 -10.95 10.40 -15.06
C LEU A 166 -11.62 11.25 -16.14
N PRO A 167 -11.88 10.75 -17.36
CA PRO A 167 -12.64 11.51 -18.36
C PRO A 167 -14.10 11.79 -17.96
N ALA A 168 -14.80 10.83 -17.35
CA ALA A 168 -16.23 10.95 -17.07
C ALA A 168 -16.55 11.70 -15.77
N LEU A 169 -15.76 11.46 -14.70
CA LEU A 169 -16.04 11.94 -13.34
C LEU A 169 -15.05 13.02 -12.88
N GLY A 170 -13.89 13.11 -13.53
CA GLY A 170 -12.78 13.96 -13.07
C GLY A 170 -11.99 13.37 -11.89
N ALA A 171 -10.91 14.04 -11.52
CA ALA A 171 -9.96 13.54 -10.51
C ALA A 171 -10.56 13.40 -9.11
N THR A 172 -11.28 14.42 -8.64
CA THR A 172 -11.84 14.47 -7.28
C THR A 172 -12.85 13.35 -7.04
N ALA A 173 -13.83 13.19 -7.93
CA ALA A 173 -14.82 12.12 -7.81
C ALA A 173 -14.18 10.73 -7.92
N THR A 174 -13.20 10.56 -8.80
CA THR A 174 -12.46 9.29 -8.91
C THR A 174 -11.72 8.95 -7.61
N LEU A 175 -11.13 9.93 -6.92
CA LEU A 175 -10.52 9.74 -5.60
C LEU A 175 -11.55 9.33 -4.54
N TYR A 176 -12.73 9.95 -4.52
CA TYR A 176 -13.78 9.56 -3.57
C TYR A 176 -14.29 8.14 -3.82
N VAL A 177 -14.44 7.72 -5.08
CA VAL A 177 -14.81 6.34 -5.44
C VAL A 177 -13.75 5.36 -4.95
N ALA A 178 -12.46 5.64 -5.20
CA ALA A 178 -11.36 4.81 -4.75
C ALA A 178 -11.28 4.74 -3.22
N ALA A 179 -11.48 5.87 -2.54
CA ALA A 179 -11.53 5.94 -1.08
C ALA A 179 -12.69 5.11 -0.52
N ALA A 180 -13.89 5.23 -1.09
CA ALA A 180 -15.07 4.48 -0.67
C ALA A 180 -14.87 2.96 -0.84
N LEU A 181 -14.27 2.53 -1.97
CA LEU A 181 -13.88 1.13 -2.19
C LEU A 181 -12.91 0.64 -1.11
N SER A 182 -11.90 1.43 -0.78
CA SER A 182 -10.90 1.08 0.24
C SER A 182 -11.53 0.95 1.63
N VAL A 183 -12.42 1.87 2.02
CA VAL A 183 -13.19 1.78 3.27
C VAL A 183 -14.11 0.55 3.26
N ALA A 184 -14.84 0.30 2.17
CA ALA A 184 -15.74 -0.85 2.06
C ALA A 184 -14.98 -2.18 2.21
N VAL A 185 -13.80 -2.30 1.59
CA VAL A 185 -12.92 -3.46 1.78
C VAL A 185 -12.47 -3.59 3.24
N GLY A 186 -12.08 -2.48 3.87
CA GLY A 186 -11.66 -2.47 5.26
C GLY A 186 -12.77 -2.93 6.22
N LEU A 187 -13.98 -2.40 6.05
CA LEU A 187 -15.16 -2.80 6.83
C LEU A 187 -15.52 -4.27 6.58
N ALA A 188 -15.49 -4.72 5.33
CA ALA A 188 -15.75 -6.13 5.00
C ALA A 188 -14.73 -7.07 5.67
N ALA A 189 -13.45 -6.70 5.68
CA ALA A 189 -12.40 -7.45 6.37
C ALA A 189 -12.62 -7.49 7.89
N MET A 190 -13.02 -6.37 8.50
CA MET A 190 -13.34 -6.34 9.94
C MET A 190 -14.53 -7.23 10.29
N VAL A 191 -15.59 -7.20 9.49
CA VAL A 191 -16.79 -8.03 9.67
C VAL A 191 -16.46 -9.52 9.56
N VAL A 192 -15.55 -9.89 8.64
CA VAL A 192 -15.07 -11.28 8.52
C VAL A 192 -14.17 -11.66 9.70
N GLY A 193 -13.27 -10.78 10.12
CA GLY A 193 -12.37 -11.00 11.26
C GLY A 193 -13.11 -11.18 12.59
N GLY A 194 -14.13 -10.34 12.84
CA GLY A 194 -14.94 -10.42 14.07
C GLY A 194 -15.77 -11.71 14.18
N ARG A 195 -16.22 -12.28 13.06
CA ARG A 195 -16.96 -13.57 13.05
C ARG A 195 -16.06 -14.77 13.32
N ALA A 196 -14.80 -14.72 12.91
CA ALA A 196 -13.82 -15.78 13.19
C ALA A 196 -13.39 -15.79 14.67
N GLY A 197 -13.25 -14.61 15.30
CA GLY A 197 -12.98 -14.48 16.74
C GLY A 197 -14.13 -14.98 17.65
N GLY A 198 -15.38 -14.84 17.20
CA GLY A 198 -16.56 -15.32 17.94
C GLY A 198 -16.78 -16.83 17.91
N ALA A 199 -16.40 -17.51 16.83
CA ALA A 199 -16.56 -18.97 16.70
C ALA A 199 -15.44 -19.79 17.38
N GLY A 200 -14.31 -19.14 17.72
CA GLY A 200 -13.17 -19.78 18.41
C GLY A 200 -13.33 -19.88 19.94
N ALA A 201 -14.16 -19.04 20.55
CA ALA A 201 -14.33 -19.01 22.01
C ALA A 201 -15.25 -20.11 22.56
N ALA A 202 -16.14 -20.69 21.72
CA ALA A 202 -17.09 -21.72 22.15
C ALA A 202 -16.60 -23.17 21.96
N ARG A 203 -15.40 -23.40 21.41
CA ARG A 203 -14.82 -24.75 21.24
C ARG A 203 -13.66 -25.08 22.18
N PHE A 204 -13.26 -24.15 23.06
CA PHE A 204 -12.15 -24.35 23.99
C PHE A 204 -12.49 -23.84 25.40
N GLY A 205 -13.65 -24.26 25.93
CA GLY A 205 -13.96 -24.22 27.36
C GLY A 205 -13.44 -25.48 28.07
N PRO A 206 -12.99 -25.39 29.34
CA PRO A 206 -12.09 -26.36 29.98
C PRO A 206 -12.81 -27.63 30.45
N GLY A 207 -12.36 -28.80 29.99
CA GLY A 207 -12.92 -30.09 30.41
C GLY A 207 -12.10 -31.31 30.00
N GLY A 208 -11.15 -31.69 30.86
CA GLY A 208 -10.80 -33.08 31.19
C GLY A 208 -10.11 -33.97 30.14
N ALA A 209 -8.78 -34.10 30.25
CA ALA A 209 -8.13 -35.42 30.40
C ALA A 209 -6.66 -35.23 30.78
N SER A 210 -6.39 -35.53 32.05
CA SER A 210 -5.09 -35.73 32.67
C SER A 210 -4.19 -36.70 31.90
N GLY A 211 -2.97 -36.26 31.62
CA GLY A 211 -1.88 -37.09 31.13
C GLY A 211 -0.56 -36.37 31.37
N THR A 212 0.03 -36.62 32.53
CA THR A 212 1.37 -36.21 32.95
C THR A 212 2.40 -36.38 31.84
N ARG A 213 2.87 -35.27 31.27
CA ARG A 213 4.18 -35.18 30.61
C ARG A 213 4.90 -33.91 31.04
N GLU A 214 6.07 -34.18 31.61
CA GLU A 214 7.14 -33.33 32.10
C GLU A 214 7.43 -32.08 31.22
N PRO A 215 7.83 -30.94 31.81
CA PRO A 215 8.02 -29.68 31.08
C PRO A 215 9.30 -29.75 30.23
N ALA A 216 9.16 -30.10 28.96
CA ALA A 216 10.19 -29.85 27.97
C ALA A 216 10.36 -28.33 27.79
N ARG A 217 11.40 -27.79 28.43
CA ARG A 217 11.91 -26.42 28.19
C ARG A 217 12.33 -26.28 26.72
N THR A 218 11.40 -26.04 25.82
CA THR A 218 11.69 -25.45 24.52
C THR A 218 12.01 -23.97 24.76
N ARG A 219 13.30 -23.65 24.74
CA ARG A 219 13.84 -22.29 24.70
C ARG A 219 12.97 -21.43 23.79
N GLY A 220 12.32 -20.41 24.35
CA GLY A 220 11.66 -19.37 23.56
C GLY A 220 12.68 -18.69 22.64
N PRO A 221 12.25 -18.18 21.48
CA PRO A 221 13.08 -17.26 20.70
C PRO A 221 13.49 -16.10 21.61
N ARG A 222 14.79 -15.94 21.80
CA ARG A 222 15.37 -14.94 22.69
C ARG A 222 14.91 -13.55 22.26
N GLU A 223 14.43 -12.79 23.25
CA GLU A 223 14.41 -11.34 23.23
C GLU A 223 15.78 -10.82 22.77
N GLY A 224 15.88 -10.28 21.56
CA GLY A 224 17.17 -9.79 21.04
C GLY A 224 17.38 -9.78 19.52
N GLU A 225 16.42 -10.14 18.68
CA GLU A 225 16.56 -9.96 17.22
C GLU A 225 16.38 -8.48 16.82
N GLY A 226 17.43 -7.71 17.07
CA GLY A 226 17.67 -6.44 16.40
C GLY A 226 17.66 -6.62 14.87
N ALA A 227 17.43 -5.53 14.16
CA ALA A 227 17.44 -5.46 12.69
C ALA A 227 18.52 -6.36 12.07
N PRO A 228 18.26 -7.00 10.91
CA PRO A 228 19.13 -8.02 10.35
C PRO A 228 20.52 -7.44 10.08
N ARG A 229 21.46 -7.72 10.98
CA ARG A 229 22.87 -7.30 10.89
C ARG A 229 23.72 -8.24 10.04
N SER A 230 23.11 -9.24 9.39
CA SER A 230 23.88 -10.14 8.51
C SER A 230 24.21 -9.43 7.20
N PRO A 231 25.47 -9.51 6.72
CA PRO A 231 25.89 -8.86 5.48
C PRO A 231 25.06 -9.33 4.28
N VAL A 232 24.56 -10.58 4.33
CA VAL A 232 23.66 -11.15 3.32
C VAL A 232 22.30 -10.45 3.32
N ALA A 233 21.71 -10.17 4.48
CA ALA A 233 20.42 -9.47 4.54
C ALA A 233 20.55 -8.01 4.10
N LEU A 234 21.65 -7.34 4.47
CA LEU A 234 21.95 -5.99 3.99
C LEU A 234 22.17 -5.96 2.47
N ALA A 235 22.85 -6.95 1.91
CA ALA A 235 23.04 -7.10 0.47
C ALA A 235 21.72 -7.38 -0.28
N LEU A 236 20.83 -8.19 0.29
CA LEU A 236 19.51 -8.45 -0.29
C LEU A 236 18.62 -7.20 -0.23
N LEU A 237 18.61 -6.48 0.89
CA LEU A 237 17.86 -5.22 1.03
C LEU A 237 18.37 -4.15 0.07
N SER A 238 19.68 -4.01 -0.08
CA SER A 238 20.27 -3.07 -1.03
C SER A 238 20.00 -3.48 -2.47
N ALA A 239 20.05 -4.76 -2.81
CA ALA A 239 19.69 -5.27 -4.14
C ALA A 239 18.21 -5.02 -4.49
N ILE A 240 17.28 -5.23 -3.55
CA ILE A 240 15.86 -4.91 -3.73
C ILE A 240 15.67 -3.41 -3.93
N GLY A 241 16.35 -2.58 -3.13
CA GLY A 241 16.31 -1.11 -3.25
C GLY A 241 16.85 -0.62 -4.59
N LEU A 242 17.98 -1.17 -5.05
CA LEU A 242 18.58 -0.87 -6.34
C LEU A 242 17.69 -1.34 -7.50
N GLY A 243 17.08 -2.53 -7.37
CA GLY A 243 16.12 -3.04 -8.34
C GLY A 243 14.87 -2.15 -8.46
N ALA A 244 14.34 -1.68 -7.33
CA ALA A 244 13.23 -0.73 -7.32
C ALA A 244 13.61 0.63 -7.95
N ALA A 245 14.82 1.13 -7.67
CA ALA A 245 15.34 2.35 -8.30
C ALA A 245 15.50 2.18 -9.82
N ALA A 246 16.04 1.04 -10.28
CA ALA A 246 16.18 0.74 -11.70
C ALA A 246 14.80 0.62 -12.40
N ALA A 247 13.84 -0.06 -11.76
CA ALA A 247 12.46 -0.15 -12.25
C ALA A 247 11.80 1.24 -12.38
N MET A 248 12.10 2.18 -11.48
CA MET A 248 11.61 3.56 -11.58
C MET A 248 12.18 4.29 -12.80
N VAL A 249 13.48 4.13 -13.06
CA VAL A 249 14.15 4.74 -14.22
C VAL A 249 13.57 4.17 -15.51
N TYR A 250 13.39 2.85 -15.59
CA TYR A 250 12.80 2.18 -16.73
C TYR A 250 11.33 2.58 -16.95
N GLY A 251 10.57 2.68 -15.85
CA GLY A 251 9.22 3.25 -15.78
C GLY A 251 9.12 4.60 -16.50
N ARG A 252 10.00 5.53 -16.15
CA ARG A 252 10.03 6.86 -16.75
C ARG A 252 10.45 6.87 -18.21
N ALA A 253 11.41 6.03 -18.58
CA ALA A 253 11.88 5.96 -19.97
C ALA A 253 10.73 5.53 -20.89
N TRP A 254 10.01 4.48 -20.52
CA TRP A 254 8.87 3.99 -21.31
C TRP A 254 7.68 4.94 -21.30
N ALA A 255 7.33 5.54 -20.15
CA ALA A 255 6.24 6.52 -20.10
C ALA A 255 6.50 7.71 -21.05
N ARG A 256 7.75 8.14 -21.20
CA ARG A 256 8.13 9.18 -22.17
C ARG A 256 8.04 8.70 -23.62
N VAL A 257 8.52 7.50 -23.92
CA VAL A 257 8.42 6.91 -25.27
C VAL A 257 6.95 6.75 -25.68
N LEU A 258 6.11 6.22 -24.81
CA LEU A 258 4.67 6.08 -25.05
C LEU A 258 3.97 7.44 -25.16
N ALA A 259 4.38 8.45 -24.39
CA ALA A 259 3.82 9.79 -24.51
C ALA A 259 4.15 10.44 -25.86
N LEU A 260 5.31 10.14 -26.45
CA LEU A 260 5.67 10.61 -27.80
C LEU A 260 4.79 9.96 -28.88
N ILE A 261 4.31 8.73 -28.66
CA ILE A 261 3.46 7.99 -29.61
C ILE A 261 1.98 8.37 -29.43
N ILE A 262 1.50 8.45 -28.19
CA ILE A 262 0.09 8.65 -27.84
C ILE A 262 -0.27 10.15 -27.74
N GLY A 263 0.74 11.03 -27.66
CA GLY A 263 0.59 12.49 -27.59
C GLY A 263 0.14 13.03 -26.21
N ASN A 264 -0.48 12.21 -25.36
CA ASN A 264 -0.92 12.60 -24.02
C ASN A 264 -0.28 11.72 -22.92
N SER A 265 0.47 12.36 -22.02
CA SER A 265 1.22 11.69 -20.94
C SER A 265 0.35 10.89 -19.97
N THR A 266 -0.92 11.26 -19.81
CA THR A 266 -1.83 10.53 -18.91
C THR A 266 -2.27 9.19 -19.47
N TYR A 267 -2.58 9.13 -20.77
CA TYR A 267 -2.94 7.86 -21.42
C TYR A 267 -1.72 6.96 -21.57
N ALA A 268 -0.57 7.54 -21.90
CA ALA A 268 0.70 6.81 -21.95
C ALA A 268 1.06 6.16 -20.61
N PHE A 269 0.88 6.87 -19.49
CA PHE A 269 1.14 6.32 -18.16
C PHE A 269 0.10 5.27 -17.75
N THR A 270 -1.15 5.38 -18.24
CA THR A 270 -2.19 4.37 -17.98
C THR A 270 -1.95 3.09 -18.79
N ALA A 271 -1.34 3.20 -19.97
CA ALA A 271 -1.07 2.06 -20.85
C ALA A 271 0.17 1.24 -20.46
N MET A 272 1.02 1.77 -19.58
CA MET A 272 2.24 1.12 -19.09
C MET A 272 1.96 0.25 -17.86
#